data_AF-A0A8S3DWN1-F1
#
_entry.id   AF-A0A8S3DWN1-F1
#
_cell.length_a   1.000
_cell.length_b   1.000
_cell.length_c   1.000
_cell.angle_alpha   90.00
_cell.angle_beta   90.00
_cell.angle_gamma   90.00
#
_symmetry.space_group_name_H-M   'P 1'
#
loop_
_entity.id
_entity.type
_entity.pdbx_description
1 polymer ?
#
loop_
_entity_poly.entity_id
_entity_poly.type
_entity_poly.pdbx_seq_one_letter_code
_entity_poly.pdbx_strand_id
1 'polypeptide(L)'
;CDEVYYRLVHPQCVYLNFHDDADLFIRHVTRVAKYIKSKRPDIKLFIWHDMLSQLANSGYNNITELNELIVPMVWAYVDDVKPWFDDGFWMRFSVFREVWVASSFKGSSGEITTMSYIGHHQRNQQTWLETMHIASNRHKVNFSGIAITGWSRYDHMLSLCELLPSSIPSL
;
A
#
# COMPACT_ATOMS: atom_id res chain seq x y z
N CYS A 1 2.65 6.18 4.73
CA CYS A 1 1.40 6.27 5.52
C CYS A 1 0.71 4.93 5.41
N ASP A 2 1.21 4.00 6.20
CA ASP A 2 0.78 2.64 6.46
C ASP A 2 0.42 2.55 7.95
N GLU A 3 -0.51 1.67 8.29
CA GLU A 3 -0.71 1.18 9.66
C GLU A 3 -0.88 2.29 10.72
N VAL A 4 -1.53 3.40 10.36
CA VAL A 4 -1.83 4.49 11.30
C VAL A 4 -3.08 4.13 12.09
N TYR A 5 -2.88 3.45 13.21
CA TYR A 5 -3.95 3.04 14.12
C TYR A 5 -4.37 4.17 15.08
N TYR A 6 -5.50 3.96 15.76
CA TYR A 6 -6.01 4.82 16.83
C TYR A 6 -6.23 6.29 16.41
N ARG A 7 -6.67 6.50 15.18
CA ARG A 7 -7.09 7.82 14.70
C ARG A 7 -8.38 8.25 15.38
N LEU A 8 -8.51 9.55 15.64
CA LEU A 8 -9.68 10.18 16.30
C LEU A 8 -10.02 9.63 17.71
N VAL A 9 -9.13 8.85 18.37
CA VAL A 9 -9.40 8.31 19.72
C VAL A 9 -9.22 9.31 20.85
N HIS A 10 -8.46 10.38 20.63
CA HIS A 10 -8.18 11.35 21.68
C HIS A 10 -9.42 12.21 21.94
N PRO A 11 -9.83 12.46 23.20
CA PRO A 11 -11.07 13.21 23.51
C PRO A 11 -11.14 14.60 22.87
N GLN A 12 -10.00 15.25 22.65
CA GLN A 12 -9.95 16.56 22.00
C GLN A 12 -10.21 16.51 20.49
N CYS A 13 -10.20 15.33 19.85
CA CYS A 13 -10.49 15.19 18.43
C CYS A 13 -11.93 15.59 18.07
N VAL A 14 -12.85 15.60 19.05
CA VAL A 14 -14.24 16.09 18.89
C VAL A 14 -14.28 17.54 18.38
N TYR A 15 -13.25 18.34 18.67
CA TYR A 15 -13.18 19.75 18.22
C TYR A 15 -12.64 19.92 16.80
N LEU A 16 -12.15 18.87 16.15
CA LEU A 16 -11.44 18.97 14.86
C LEU A 16 -12.35 18.93 13.62
N ASN A 17 -13.66 18.80 13.81
CA ASN A 17 -14.68 18.82 12.75
C ASN A 17 -14.30 17.92 11.55
N PHE A 18 -14.03 16.65 11.82
CA PHE A 18 -13.91 15.59 10.83
C PHE A 18 -15.19 14.76 10.84
N HIS A 19 -15.67 14.35 9.67
CA HIS A 19 -16.87 13.51 9.58
C HIS A 19 -16.59 12.10 10.07
N ASP A 20 -15.49 11.53 9.61
CA ASP A 20 -15.03 10.20 9.95
C ASP A 20 -13.50 10.11 9.79
N ASP A 21 -12.98 8.91 10.02
CA ASP A 21 -11.56 8.60 9.93
C ASP A 21 -11.01 8.73 8.49
N ALA A 22 -11.86 8.46 7.50
CA ALA A 22 -11.53 8.62 6.09
C ALA A 22 -11.36 10.09 5.70
N ASP A 23 -12.26 10.97 6.15
CA ASP A 23 -12.20 12.43 5.96
C ASP A 23 -10.91 13.01 6.58
N LEU A 24 -10.58 12.61 7.81
CA LEU A 24 -9.30 12.97 8.44
C LEU A 24 -8.11 12.59 7.55
N PHE A 25 -8.09 11.33 7.09
CA PHE A 25 -6.96 10.82 6.30
C PHE A 25 -6.84 11.52 4.96
N ILE A 26 -7.93 11.66 4.20
CA ILE A 26 -7.94 12.36 2.91
C ILE A 26 -7.47 13.80 3.09
N ARG A 27 -8.03 14.55 4.04
CA ARG A 27 -7.64 15.95 4.28
C ARG A 27 -6.16 16.07 4.64
N HIS A 28 -5.65 15.15 5.46
CA HIS A 28 -4.23 15.10 5.82
C HIS A 28 -3.35 14.84 4.59
N VAL A 29 -3.62 13.76 3.85
CA VAL A 29 -2.84 13.35 2.67
C VAL A 29 -2.90 14.44 1.59
N THR A 30 -4.07 14.99 1.28
CA THR A 30 -4.23 16.08 0.31
C THR A 30 -3.41 17.30 0.72
N ARG A 31 -3.45 17.71 2.00
CA ARG A 31 -2.69 18.86 2.49
C ARG A 31 -1.18 18.64 2.38
N VAL A 32 -0.70 17.47 2.79
CA VAL A 32 0.73 17.10 2.72
C VAL A 32 1.18 17.01 1.26
N ALA A 33 0.42 16.33 0.40
CA ALA A 33 0.74 16.18 -1.01
C ALA A 33 0.79 17.53 -1.73
N LYS A 34 -0.21 18.40 -1.53
CA LYS A 34 -0.22 19.76 -2.09
C LYS A 34 0.96 20.59 -1.60
N TYR A 35 1.30 20.51 -0.32
CA TYR A 35 2.47 21.21 0.22
C TYR A 35 3.76 20.75 -0.46
N ILE A 36 3.97 19.43 -0.54
CA ILE A 36 5.16 18.87 -1.19
C ILE A 36 5.21 19.27 -2.66
N LYS A 37 4.10 19.12 -3.40
CA LYS A 37 4.00 19.52 -4.82
C LYS A 37 4.22 21.01 -5.05
N SER A 38 3.82 21.87 -4.10
CA SER A 38 4.10 23.32 -4.18
C SER A 38 5.60 23.65 -4.13
N LYS A 39 6.41 22.77 -3.55
CA LYS A 39 7.87 22.91 -3.44
C LYS A 39 8.61 22.10 -4.51
N ARG A 40 8.09 20.94 -4.85
CA ARG A 40 8.67 19.94 -5.75
C ARG A 40 7.57 19.34 -6.62
N PRO A 41 7.13 20.03 -7.68
CA PRO A 41 6.05 19.53 -8.55
C PRO A 41 6.44 18.26 -9.31
N ASP A 42 7.74 18.07 -9.53
CA ASP A 42 8.37 17.01 -10.31
C ASP A 42 8.39 15.63 -9.64
N ILE A 43 8.27 15.55 -8.31
CA ILE A 43 8.40 14.27 -7.60
C ILE A 43 7.08 13.50 -7.57
N LYS A 44 7.14 12.18 -7.77
CA LYS A 44 5.99 11.29 -7.56
C LYS A 44 5.86 10.98 -6.07
N LEU A 45 4.63 10.99 -5.56
CA LEU A 45 4.34 10.74 -4.15
C LEU A 45 3.68 9.38 -4.00
N PHE A 46 4.43 8.41 -3.49
CA PHE A 46 3.92 7.07 -3.22
C PHE A 46 3.25 7.01 -1.85
N ILE A 47 2.17 6.23 -1.76
CA ILE A 47 1.48 5.97 -0.50
C ILE A 47 0.99 4.52 -0.47
N TRP A 48 1.05 3.88 0.69
CA TRP A 48 0.54 2.53 0.86
C TRP A 48 -0.99 2.49 0.77
N HIS A 49 -1.52 1.45 0.11
CA HIS A 49 -2.94 1.33 -0.23
C HIS A 49 -3.86 1.02 0.95
N ASP A 50 -3.36 0.43 2.03
CA ASP A 50 -4.11 -0.10 3.17
C ASP A 50 -4.91 1.01 3.85
N MET A 51 -4.29 2.18 4.03
CA MET A 51 -4.96 3.35 4.58
C MET A 51 -5.92 4.03 3.58
N LEU A 52 -5.72 3.84 2.27
CA LEU A 52 -6.63 4.31 1.21
C LEU A 52 -7.84 3.38 1.00
N SER A 53 -7.73 2.11 1.33
CA SER A 53 -8.78 1.12 1.04
C SER A 53 -9.99 1.27 1.95
N GLN A 54 -9.78 1.80 3.16
CA GLN A 54 -10.83 2.18 4.09
C GLN A 54 -11.72 3.33 3.58
N LEU A 55 -11.29 4.03 2.51
CA LEU A 55 -12.02 5.14 1.91
C LEU A 55 -13.29 4.69 1.16
N ALA A 56 -13.38 3.41 0.76
CA ALA A 56 -14.53 2.86 0.03
C ALA A 56 -15.86 2.97 0.80
N ASN A 57 -15.82 3.00 2.13
CA ASN A 57 -17.01 3.06 2.97
C ASN A 57 -17.51 4.49 3.23
N SER A 58 -16.74 5.50 2.85
CA SER A 58 -16.99 6.90 3.26
C SER A 58 -17.87 7.68 2.26
N GLY A 59 -18.22 7.09 1.10
CA GLY A 59 -19.04 7.77 0.08
C GLY A 59 -18.39 9.02 -0.52
N TYR A 60 -17.10 9.25 -0.27
CA TYR A 60 -16.40 10.47 -0.67
C TYR A 60 -16.01 10.47 -2.15
N ASN A 61 -16.59 11.42 -2.90
CA ASN A 61 -16.19 11.82 -4.25
C ASN A 61 -14.77 12.42 -4.33
N ASN A 62 -14.04 12.53 -3.21
CA ASN A 62 -12.73 13.18 -3.13
C ASN A 62 -11.55 12.30 -3.52
N ILE A 63 -11.75 11.00 -3.82
CA ILE A 63 -10.65 10.17 -4.34
C ILE A 63 -10.13 10.70 -5.68
N THR A 64 -10.98 11.40 -6.43
CA THR A 64 -10.62 12.11 -7.66
C THR A 64 -9.65 13.27 -7.39
N GLU A 65 -9.65 13.90 -6.22
CA GLU A 65 -8.65 14.93 -5.90
C GLU A 65 -7.27 14.29 -5.61
N LEU A 66 -7.27 13.09 -5.05
CA LEU A 66 -6.04 12.35 -4.74
C LEU A 66 -5.41 11.72 -5.99
N ASN A 67 -6.21 11.41 -7.02
CA ASN A 67 -5.74 10.65 -8.17
C ASN A 67 -4.64 11.36 -9.00
N GLU A 68 -4.55 12.68 -8.90
CA GLU A 68 -3.50 13.50 -9.55
C GLU A 68 -2.32 13.80 -8.63
N LEU A 69 -2.52 13.66 -7.31
CA LEU A 69 -1.55 14.07 -6.30
C LEU A 69 -0.61 12.94 -5.88
N ILE A 70 -1.10 11.70 -5.87
CA ILE A 70 -0.42 10.54 -5.30
C ILE A 70 -0.47 9.31 -6.22
N VAL A 71 0.44 8.38 -5.97
CA VAL A 71 0.54 7.07 -6.61
C VAL A 71 0.33 6.00 -5.53
N PRO A 72 -0.80 5.28 -5.52
CA PRO A 72 -0.99 4.18 -4.59
C PRO A 72 -0.02 3.03 -4.85
N MET A 73 0.50 2.46 -3.78
CA MET A 73 1.31 1.24 -3.75
C MET A 73 0.53 0.15 -3.00
N VAL A 74 0.03 -0.82 -3.76
CA VAL A 74 -0.74 -1.96 -3.23
C VAL A 74 0.21 -3.05 -2.77
N TRP A 75 0.04 -3.57 -1.57
CA TRP A 75 0.96 -4.53 -0.98
C TRP A 75 0.20 -5.64 -0.28
N ALA A 76 0.76 -6.84 -0.35
CA ALA A 76 0.32 -8.03 0.36
C ALA A 76 1.45 -9.04 0.22
N TYR A 77 1.79 -9.70 1.32
CA TYR A 77 2.92 -10.62 1.39
C TYR A 77 2.46 -12.04 1.68
N VAL A 78 1.37 -12.46 1.05
CA VAL A 78 0.87 -13.84 1.09
C VAL A 78 1.28 -14.59 -0.18
N ASP A 79 1.29 -15.93 -0.13
CA ASP A 79 1.62 -16.77 -1.29
C ASP A 79 0.75 -16.47 -2.52
N ASP A 80 -0.56 -16.30 -2.31
CA ASP A 80 -1.52 -15.94 -3.35
C ASP A 80 -2.29 -14.68 -2.97
N VAL A 81 -1.98 -13.59 -3.67
CA VAL A 81 -2.60 -12.28 -3.44
C VAL A 81 -3.97 -12.13 -4.13
N LYS A 82 -4.31 -13.00 -5.09
CA LYS A 82 -5.55 -12.87 -5.89
C LYS A 82 -6.82 -12.78 -5.01
N PRO A 83 -7.00 -13.60 -3.95
CA PRO A 83 -8.21 -13.54 -3.12
C PRO A 83 -8.33 -12.28 -2.26
N TRP A 84 -7.23 -11.54 -2.06
CA TRP A 84 -7.18 -10.36 -1.21
C TRP A 84 -7.68 -9.09 -1.90
N PHE A 85 -7.69 -9.07 -3.23
CA PHE A 85 -8.04 -7.90 -4.03
C PHE A 85 -9.11 -8.26 -5.06
N ASP A 86 -10.36 -8.03 -4.67
CA ASP A 86 -11.53 -8.29 -5.50
C ASP A 86 -11.70 -7.29 -6.67
N ASP A 87 -12.66 -7.56 -7.55
CA ASP A 87 -12.96 -6.69 -8.69
C ASP A 87 -13.37 -5.28 -8.23
N GLY A 88 -14.07 -5.16 -7.09
CA GLY A 88 -14.46 -3.89 -6.52
C GLY A 88 -13.27 -3.05 -6.08
N PHE A 89 -12.24 -3.67 -5.52
CA PHE A 89 -10.97 -3.05 -5.18
C PHE A 89 -10.31 -2.46 -6.41
N TRP A 90 -10.10 -3.25 -7.46
CA TRP A 90 -9.42 -2.78 -8.66
C TRP A 90 -10.21 -1.71 -9.41
N MET A 91 -11.55 -1.77 -9.40
CA MET A 91 -12.40 -0.71 -9.94
C MET A 91 -12.25 0.61 -9.16
N ARG A 92 -12.01 0.59 -7.85
CA ARG A 92 -11.71 1.81 -7.08
C ARG A 92 -10.33 2.36 -7.38
N PHE A 93 -9.34 1.48 -7.60
CA PHE A 93 -7.97 1.91 -7.88
C PHE A 93 -7.73 2.29 -9.35
N SER A 94 -8.63 1.96 -10.27
CA SER A 94 -8.53 2.36 -11.68
C SER A 94 -8.69 3.87 -11.91
N VAL A 95 -9.18 4.62 -10.92
CA VAL A 95 -9.29 6.09 -10.98
C VAL A 95 -7.94 6.79 -10.87
N PHE A 96 -6.92 6.12 -10.34
CA PHE A 96 -5.57 6.65 -10.21
C PHE A 96 -4.84 6.64 -11.55
N ARG A 97 -4.11 7.72 -11.84
CA ARG A 97 -3.33 7.84 -13.07
C ARG A 97 -2.28 6.74 -13.20
N GLU A 98 -1.78 6.26 -12.08
CA GLU A 98 -0.73 5.27 -11.98
C GLU A 98 -0.91 4.50 -10.67
N VAL A 99 -0.69 3.19 -10.73
CA VAL A 99 -0.69 2.30 -9.57
C VAL A 99 0.61 1.50 -9.56
N TRP A 100 1.15 1.24 -8.37
CA TRP A 100 2.25 0.30 -8.17
C TRP A 100 1.80 -0.82 -7.26
N VAL A 101 2.47 -1.96 -7.39
CA VAL A 101 2.33 -3.06 -6.42
C VAL A 101 3.66 -3.30 -5.71
N ALA A 102 3.61 -3.96 -4.56
CA ALA A 102 4.77 -4.31 -3.78
C ALA A 102 4.70 -5.78 -3.36
N SER A 103 5.68 -6.56 -3.85
CA SER A 103 5.94 -7.94 -3.40
C SER A 103 6.98 -7.95 -2.29
N SER A 104 7.22 -9.10 -1.67
CA SER A 104 8.32 -9.31 -0.73
C SER A 104 9.37 -10.27 -1.28
N PHE A 105 10.65 -9.98 -1.01
CA PHE A 105 11.75 -10.95 -1.15
C PHE A 105 12.29 -11.40 0.21
N LYS A 106 11.93 -10.70 1.29
CA LYS A 106 12.24 -11.02 2.69
C LYS A 106 11.36 -10.22 3.64
N GLY A 107 11.40 -10.57 4.92
CA GLY A 107 10.73 -9.89 6.02
C GLY A 107 9.22 -10.15 6.10
N SER A 108 8.72 -11.22 5.48
CA SER A 108 7.29 -11.56 5.45
C SER A 108 6.96 -13.01 5.77
N SER A 109 7.95 -13.86 6.02
CA SER A 109 7.70 -15.28 6.34
C SER A 109 7.40 -15.54 7.83
N GLY A 110 7.67 -14.57 8.71
CA GLY A 110 7.44 -14.67 10.14
C GLY A 110 8.37 -13.78 10.97
N GLU A 111 7.92 -13.40 12.16
CA GLU A 111 8.57 -12.40 13.03
C GLU A 111 9.92 -12.84 13.60
N ILE A 112 10.09 -14.13 13.89
CA ILE A 112 11.34 -14.74 14.40
C ILE A 112 12.10 -15.53 13.33
N THR A 113 11.65 -15.47 12.08
CA THR A 113 12.23 -16.25 10.99
C THR A 113 13.59 -15.67 10.61
N THR A 114 14.65 -16.45 10.79
CA THR A 114 16.03 -16.02 10.46
C THR A 114 16.43 -16.34 9.01
N MET A 115 15.86 -17.39 8.43
CA MET A 115 16.11 -17.84 7.06
C MET A 115 14.94 -17.54 6.13
N SER A 116 15.22 -16.99 4.94
CA SER A 116 14.15 -16.69 3.99
C SER A 116 13.45 -17.94 3.47
N TYR A 117 12.12 -17.93 3.47
CA TYR A 117 11.36 -18.96 2.76
C TYR A 117 11.26 -18.58 1.27
N ILE A 118 12.23 -19.01 0.48
CA ILE A 118 12.35 -18.64 -0.95
C ILE A 118 11.06 -18.94 -1.74
N GLY A 119 10.44 -20.10 -1.52
CA GLY A 119 9.23 -20.49 -2.22
C GLY A 119 8.03 -19.57 -1.94
N HIS A 120 7.92 -19.03 -0.73
CA HIS A 120 6.89 -18.06 -0.37
C HIS A 120 7.03 -16.76 -1.18
N HIS A 121 8.23 -16.16 -1.16
CA HIS A 121 8.51 -14.92 -1.89
C HIS A 121 8.37 -15.08 -3.41
N GLN A 122 8.82 -16.21 -3.97
CA GLN A 122 8.65 -16.51 -5.39
C GLN A 122 7.17 -16.58 -5.77
N ARG A 123 6.34 -17.27 -4.97
CA ARG A 123 4.89 -17.34 -5.21
C ARG A 123 4.22 -15.97 -5.06
N ASN A 124 4.59 -15.19 -4.04
CA ASN A 124 4.09 -13.84 -3.86
C ASN A 124 4.37 -12.95 -5.10
N GLN A 125 5.61 -12.96 -5.59
CA GLN A 125 5.99 -12.20 -6.78
C GLN A 125 5.22 -12.65 -8.03
N GLN A 126 5.13 -13.97 -8.25
CA GLN A 126 4.41 -14.52 -9.40
C GLN A 126 2.92 -14.16 -9.36
N THR A 127 2.27 -14.29 -8.21
CA THR A 127 0.84 -13.99 -8.09
C THR A 127 0.56 -12.49 -8.18
N TRP A 128 1.50 -11.62 -7.81
CA TRP A 128 1.43 -10.20 -8.11
C TRP A 128 1.41 -9.92 -9.62
N LEU A 129 2.30 -10.54 -10.39
CA LEU A 129 2.33 -10.38 -11.86
C LEU A 129 1.03 -10.85 -12.51
N GLU A 130 0.49 -12.00 -12.09
CA GLU A 130 -0.80 -12.51 -12.54
C GLU A 130 -1.94 -11.54 -12.22
N THR A 131 -1.96 -11.01 -10.99
CA THR A 131 -2.99 -10.07 -10.51
C THR A 131 -2.94 -8.77 -11.29
N MET A 132 -1.74 -8.21 -11.54
CA MET A 132 -1.57 -7.02 -12.36
C MET A 132 -2.10 -7.24 -13.77
N HIS A 133 -1.80 -8.38 -14.39
CA HIS A 133 -2.29 -8.72 -15.73
C HIS A 133 -3.83 -8.78 -15.79
N ILE A 134 -4.45 -9.46 -14.82
CA ILE A 134 -5.91 -9.58 -14.73
C ILE A 134 -6.57 -8.21 -14.52
N ALA A 135 -6.07 -7.44 -13.54
CA ALA A 135 -6.65 -6.13 -13.19
C ALA A 135 -6.46 -5.07 -14.30
N SER A 136 -5.33 -5.06 -15.01
CA SER A 136 -5.16 -4.19 -16.19
C SER A 136 -6.14 -4.53 -17.31
N ASN A 137 -6.37 -5.81 -17.57
CA ASN A 137 -7.25 -6.23 -18.66
C ASN A 137 -8.74 -5.98 -18.35
N ARG A 138 -9.17 -6.34 -17.14
CA ARG A 138 -10.59 -6.26 -16.70
C ARG A 138 -11.00 -4.86 -16.29
N HIS A 139 -10.17 -4.17 -15.51
CA HIS A 139 -10.54 -2.92 -14.82
C HIS A 139 -9.78 -1.69 -15.33
N LYS A 140 -8.92 -1.84 -16.33
CA LYS A 140 -8.10 -0.77 -16.91
C LYS A 140 -7.19 -0.07 -15.90
N VAL A 141 -6.75 -0.79 -14.86
CA VAL A 141 -5.78 -0.28 -13.90
C VAL A 141 -4.44 -0.04 -14.61
N ASN A 142 -3.90 1.17 -14.48
CA ASN A 142 -2.63 1.56 -15.09
C ASN A 142 -1.46 1.27 -14.14
N PHE A 143 -0.96 0.03 -14.17
CA PHE A 143 0.24 -0.33 -13.41
C PHE A 143 1.51 0.21 -14.09
N SER A 144 2.37 0.86 -13.32
CA SER A 144 3.68 1.34 -13.82
C SER A 144 4.88 0.56 -13.30
N GLY A 145 4.69 -0.29 -12.30
CA GLY A 145 5.78 -1.12 -11.80
C GLY A 145 5.43 -1.97 -10.59
N ILE A 146 6.42 -2.78 -10.21
CA ILE A 146 6.45 -3.57 -8.99
C ILE A 146 7.68 -3.17 -8.18
N ALA A 147 7.49 -2.94 -6.89
CA ALA A 147 8.57 -2.81 -5.92
C ALA A 147 8.77 -4.16 -5.22
N ILE A 148 10.03 -4.58 -5.07
CA ILE A 148 10.37 -5.81 -4.35
C ILE A 148 10.89 -5.40 -2.96
N THR A 149 10.08 -5.64 -1.93
CA THR A 149 10.29 -5.12 -0.57
C THR A 149 10.98 -6.13 0.34
N GLY A 150 11.75 -5.63 1.29
CA GLY A 150 12.55 -6.45 2.20
C GLY A 150 12.53 -5.92 3.63
N TRP A 151 11.43 -6.15 4.34
CA TRP A 151 11.30 -5.73 5.74
C TRP A 151 12.35 -6.41 6.60
N SER A 152 12.78 -5.74 7.66
CA SER A 152 13.87 -6.23 8.51
C SER A 152 13.42 -6.59 9.92
N ARG A 153 12.21 -6.19 10.34
CA ARG A 153 11.60 -6.48 11.63
C ARG A 153 10.10 -6.21 11.55
N TYR A 154 9.32 -6.90 12.37
CA TYR A 154 7.87 -6.70 12.48
C TYR A 154 7.50 -5.65 13.52
N ASP A 155 8.37 -5.46 14.51
CA ASP A 155 8.23 -4.44 15.54
C ASP A 155 9.61 -3.86 15.85
N HIS A 156 9.64 -2.62 16.33
CA HIS A 156 10.87 -1.92 16.69
C HIS A 156 11.72 -2.64 17.76
N MET A 157 11.08 -3.45 18.61
CA MET A 157 11.71 -4.16 19.72
C MET A 157 12.10 -5.60 19.38
N LEU A 158 11.77 -6.08 18.18
CA LEU A 158 12.11 -7.43 17.73
C LEU A 158 13.48 -7.50 17.04
N SER A 159 14.07 -8.69 17.07
CA SER A 159 15.30 -9.00 16.33
C SER A 159 15.10 -8.88 14.82
N LEU A 160 16.21 -8.77 14.08
CA LEU A 160 16.14 -8.81 12.62
C LEU A 160 15.59 -10.15 12.13
N CYS A 161 14.66 -10.11 11.20
CA CYS A 161 14.15 -11.27 10.47
C CYS A 161 14.71 -11.33 9.05
N GLU A 162 14.78 -12.54 8.49
CA GLU A 162 15.17 -12.87 7.12
C GLU A 162 16.37 -12.02 6.64
N LEU A 163 17.56 -12.40 7.08
CA LEU A 163 18.79 -11.66 6.80
C LEU A 163 19.10 -11.66 5.31
N LEU A 164 19.61 -10.53 4.81
CA LEU A 164 19.85 -10.31 3.38
C LEU A 164 20.58 -11.48 2.68
N PRO A 165 21.69 -12.06 3.21
CA PRO A 165 22.37 -13.15 2.54
C PRO A 165 21.49 -14.38 2.28
N SER A 166 20.56 -14.68 3.20
CA SER A 166 19.63 -15.82 3.07
C SER A 166 18.49 -15.56 2.09
N SER A 167 18.23 -14.29 1.77
CA SER A 167 17.12 -13.84 0.95
C SER A 167 17.51 -13.42 -0.46
N ILE A 168 18.80 -13.41 -0.80
CA ILE A 168 19.23 -13.14 -2.19
C ILE A 168 18.58 -14.12 -3.19
N PRO A 169 18.43 -15.42 -2.89
CA PRO A 169 17.81 -16.35 -3.83
C PRO A 169 16.31 -16.12 -4.11
N SER A 170 15.63 -15.26 -3.34
CA SER A 170 14.22 -14.89 -3.55
C SER A 170 14.02 -13.60 -4.34
N LEU A 171 15.09 -12.98 -4.86
CA LEU A 171 15.04 -11.83 -5.77
C LEU A 171 14.87 -12.25 -7.24
#